data_AF-A0AAV9ZJI3-F1
#
_entry.id   AF-A0AAV9ZJI3-F1
#
_cell.length_a   1.000
_cell.length_b   1.000
_cell.length_c   1.000
_cell.angle_alpha   90.00
_cell.angle_beta   90.00
_cell.angle_gamma   90.00
#
_symmetry.space_group_name_H-M   'P 1'
#
loop_
_entity.id
_entity.type
_entity.pdbx_description
1 polymer ?
#
loop_
_entity_poly.entity_id
_entity_poly.type
_entity_poly.pdbx_seq_one_letter_code
_entity_poly.pdbx_strand_id
1 'polypeptide(L)'
;KDYKYVGMLFNSTTRDVFRAHYELKRKTTAFVFWKTILGCDHYVGRGHLPPEVGRQLYYALIDCHLTHGCDLAIDVDETSFGLLNGLNCVILRRILGVGKRSGIPQLYSELGIYPLRVRRALLALRYLGYLVAQPESHLARKALFEADHLRSNGHSSWFGDIAIVLRDLPFATPTLPPLADLTVALCEELQDRLKRSMKEWIVSSIEGMVSVPLLHGRLEPKEDGNPQRIALCQRHYL
;
A
#
# COMPACT_ATOMS: atom_id res chain seq x y z
N LYS A 1 -10.23 18.70 18.62
CA LYS A 1 -11.21 19.38 17.75
C LYS A 1 -10.92 18.91 16.34
N ASP A 2 -11.91 18.37 15.64
CA ASP A 2 -11.70 17.85 14.29
C ASP A 2 -11.71 18.99 13.27
N TYR A 3 -10.71 19.01 12.40
CA TYR A 3 -10.57 20.00 11.33
C TYR A 3 -10.38 19.29 10.00
N LYS A 4 -11.06 19.77 8.96
CA LYS A 4 -10.96 19.23 7.60
C LYS A 4 -10.24 20.22 6.70
N TYR A 5 -9.16 19.78 6.08
CA TYR A 5 -8.41 20.58 5.10
C TYR A 5 -8.04 19.73 3.90
N VAL A 6 -8.39 20.18 2.70
CA VAL A 6 -8.13 19.49 1.41
C VAL A 6 -8.51 17.99 1.48
N GLY A 7 -9.67 17.69 2.08
CA GLY A 7 -10.17 16.32 2.20
C GLY A 7 -9.50 15.46 3.29
N MET A 8 -8.46 15.94 3.95
CA MET A 8 -7.81 15.30 5.11
C MET A 8 -8.49 15.73 6.41
N LEU A 9 -8.56 14.82 7.38
CA LEU A 9 -9.06 15.09 8.72
C LEU A 9 -7.90 15.12 9.71
N PHE A 10 -7.89 16.15 10.53
CA PHE A 10 -6.90 16.39 11.56
C PHE A 10 -7.59 16.43 12.91
N ASN A 11 -7.01 15.77 13.91
CA ASN A 11 -7.46 15.87 15.28
C ASN A 11 -6.27 16.17 16.21
N SER A 12 -6.31 17.32 16.87
CA SER A 12 -5.28 17.76 17.81
C SER A 12 -5.33 17.10 19.19
N THR A 13 -6.38 16.31 19.51
CA THR A 13 -6.53 15.68 20.83
C THR A 13 -5.95 14.27 20.90
N THR A 14 -5.68 13.64 19.76
CA THR A 14 -5.10 12.30 19.68
C THR A 14 -3.62 12.38 19.34
N ARG A 15 -2.83 11.43 19.86
CA ARG A 15 -1.37 11.34 19.57
C ARG A 15 -1.09 11.32 18.07
N ASP A 16 -1.86 10.52 17.35
CA ASP A 16 -1.84 10.53 15.89
C ASP A 16 -2.88 11.54 15.39
N VAL A 17 -2.39 12.60 14.76
CA VAL A 17 -3.22 13.69 14.23
C VAL A 17 -4.14 13.22 13.10
N PHE A 18 -3.76 12.15 12.40
CA PHE A 18 -4.53 11.59 11.27
C PHE A 18 -5.45 10.45 11.67
N ARG A 19 -5.50 10.04 12.94
CA ARG A 19 -6.33 8.93 13.44
C ARG A 19 -7.77 8.99 12.91
N ALA A 20 -8.41 10.15 13.06
CA ALA A 20 -9.78 10.38 12.61
C ALA A 20 -9.94 10.19 11.10
N HIS A 21 -8.91 10.51 10.31
CA HIS A 21 -8.89 10.26 8.88
C HIS A 21 -8.85 8.75 8.56
N TYR A 22 -7.99 7.97 9.22
CA TYR A 22 -7.93 6.52 9.06
C TYR A 22 -9.26 5.85 9.42
N GLU A 23 -9.91 6.28 10.50
CA GLU A 23 -11.21 5.77 10.91
C GLU A 23 -12.32 6.10 9.90
N LEU A 24 -12.35 7.33 9.40
CA LEU A 24 -13.28 7.74 8.35
C LEU A 24 -13.07 6.89 7.10
N LYS A 25 -11.82 6.76 6.62
CA LYS A 25 -11.53 5.99 5.41
C LYS A 25 -11.86 4.53 5.57
N ARG A 26 -11.56 3.92 6.72
CA ARG A 26 -12.01 2.55 7.03
C ARG A 26 -13.54 2.42 6.91
N LYS A 27 -14.31 3.33 7.53
CA LYS A 27 -15.78 3.29 7.49
C LYS A 27 -16.31 3.45 6.06
N THR A 28 -15.80 4.42 5.31
CA THR A 28 -16.17 4.65 3.91
C THR A 28 -15.83 3.45 3.04
N THR A 29 -14.61 2.93 3.12
CA THR A 29 -14.19 1.74 2.38
C THR A 29 -15.09 0.54 2.68
N ALA A 30 -15.39 0.28 3.95
CA ALA A 30 -16.28 -0.82 4.33
C ALA A 30 -17.68 -0.64 3.74
N PHE A 31 -18.24 0.56 3.84
CA PHE A 31 -19.55 0.86 3.27
C PHE A 31 -19.59 0.62 1.76
N VAL A 32 -18.61 1.15 1.02
CA VAL A 32 -18.51 0.97 -0.44
C VAL A 32 -18.39 -0.51 -0.77
N PHE A 33 -17.47 -1.23 -0.12
CA PHE A 33 -17.29 -2.67 -0.33
C PHE A 33 -18.58 -3.48 -0.14
N TRP A 34 -19.32 -3.23 0.95
CA TRP A 34 -20.55 -3.94 1.22
C TRP A 34 -21.66 -3.60 0.23
N LYS A 35 -21.74 -2.35 -0.24
CA LYS A 35 -22.77 -1.91 -1.19
C LYS A 35 -22.47 -2.32 -2.62
N THR A 36 -21.21 -2.42 -3.00
CA THR A 36 -20.81 -2.68 -4.40
C THR A 36 -20.38 -4.12 -4.56
N ILE A 37 -19.17 -4.50 -4.15
CA ILE A 37 -18.61 -5.84 -4.39
C ILE A 37 -19.49 -6.92 -3.76
N LEU A 38 -19.79 -6.83 -2.45
CA LEU A 38 -20.67 -7.83 -1.82
C LEU A 38 -22.11 -7.74 -2.34
N GLY A 39 -22.61 -6.54 -2.61
CA GLY A 39 -23.94 -6.36 -3.20
C GLY A 39 -24.08 -7.09 -4.54
N CYS A 40 -23.05 -6.99 -5.39
CA CYS A 40 -22.97 -7.66 -6.67
C CYS A 40 -22.94 -9.19 -6.56
N ASP A 41 -22.35 -9.77 -5.50
CA ASP A 41 -22.36 -11.22 -5.27
C ASP A 41 -23.79 -11.80 -5.33
N HIS A 42 -24.80 -11.05 -4.84
CA HIS A 42 -26.20 -11.48 -4.84
C HIS A 42 -26.86 -11.49 -6.23
N TYR A 43 -26.35 -10.70 -7.17
CA TYR A 43 -26.89 -10.62 -8.53
C TYR A 43 -26.23 -11.61 -9.49
N VAL A 44 -25.09 -12.19 -9.11
CA VAL A 44 -24.42 -13.21 -9.91
C VAL A 44 -25.02 -14.57 -9.56
N GLY A 45 -25.44 -15.34 -10.56
CA GLY A 45 -26.13 -16.63 -10.37
C GLY A 45 -25.34 -17.72 -9.59
N ARG A 46 -24.06 -17.49 -9.30
CA ARG A 46 -23.20 -18.37 -8.49
C ARG A 46 -22.99 -17.86 -7.05
N GLY A 47 -23.59 -16.73 -6.67
CA GLY A 47 -23.50 -16.16 -5.31
C GLY A 47 -22.13 -15.63 -4.90
N HIS A 48 -21.21 -15.50 -5.87
CA HIS A 48 -19.85 -15.01 -5.68
C HIS A 48 -19.32 -14.43 -6.99
N LEU A 49 -18.81 -13.20 -6.96
CA LEU A 49 -18.16 -12.59 -8.12
C LEU A 49 -16.88 -13.34 -8.51
N PRO A 50 -16.60 -13.52 -9.81
CA PRO A 50 -15.28 -13.97 -10.24
C PRO A 50 -14.17 -13.07 -9.66
N PRO A 51 -13.07 -13.64 -9.13
CA PRO A 51 -11.98 -12.87 -8.53
C PRO A 51 -11.40 -11.79 -9.47
N GLU A 52 -11.40 -12.04 -10.79
CA GLU A 52 -11.05 -11.03 -11.79
C GLU A 52 -11.88 -9.75 -11.67
N VAL A 53 -13.21 -9.91 -11.71
CA VAL A 53 -14.16 -8.81 -11.62
C VAL A 53 -14.07 -8.15 -10.25
N GLY A 54 -13.96 -8.96 -9.19
CA GLY A 54 -13.74 -8.46 -7.83
C GLY A 54 -12.47 -7.60 -7.71
N ARG A 55 -11.38 -8.01 -8.36
CA ARG A 55 -10.13 -7.24 -8.43
C ARG A 55 -10.29 -5.93 -9.22
N GLN A 56 -11.01 -5.96 -10.33
CA GLN A 56 -11.28 -4.74 -11.11
C GLN A 56 -12.08 -3.73 -10.27
N LEU A 57 -13.14 -4.20 -9.60
CA LEU A 57 -13.94 -3.36 -8.69
C LEU A 57 -13.14 -2.88 -7.49
N TYR A 58 -12.19 -3.69 -6.98
CA TYR A 58 -11.28 -3.27 -5.92
C TYR A 58 -10.46 -2.05 -6.34
N TYR A 59 -9.79 -2.10 -7.49
CA TYR A 59 -9.00 -0.96 -7.95
C TYR A 59 -9.87 0.26 -8.30
N ALA A 60 -11.05 0.03 -8.88
CA ALA A 60 -11.95 1.12 -9.28
C ALA A 60 -12.60 1.84 -8.08
N LEU A 61 -13.00 1.10 -7.03
CA LEU A 61 -13.90 1.63 -6.00
C LEU A 61 -13.31 1.62 -4.59
N ILE A 62 -12.40 0.69 -4.28
CA ILE A 62 -11.90 0.47 -2.93
C ILE A 62 -10.55 1.15 -2.75
N ASP A 63 -9.68 1.03 -3.74
CA ASP A 63 -8.29 1.42 -3.62
C ASP A 63 -8.10 2.91 -3.39
N CYS A 64 -8.93 3.73 -4.05
CA CYS A 64 -8.94 5.18 -3.89
C CYS A 64 -9.23 5.62 -2.45
N HIS A 65 -10.03 4.85 -1.69
CA HIS A 65 -10.29 5.15 -0.28
C HIS A 65 -9.15 4.69 0.62
N LEU A 66 -8.56 3.53 0.34
CA LEU A 66 -7.45 2.97 1.12
C LEU A 66 -6.13 3.73 0.95
N THR A 67 -5.92 4.36 -0.21
CA THR A 67 -4.72 5.14 -0.52
C THR A 67 -4.91 6.64 -0.36
N HIS A 68 -6.13 7.10 -0.05
CA HIS A 68 -6.41 8.52 0.09
C HIS A 68 -5.50 9.19 1.12
N GLY A 69 -4.80 10.25 0.69
CA GLY A 69 -3.98 11.08 1.56
C GLY A 69 -2.75 10.40 2.15
N CYS A 70 -2.32 9.26 1.61
CA CYS A 70 -1.14 8.53 2.09
C CYS A 70 0.19 9.21 1.77
N ASP A 71 0.18 10.17 0.85
CA ASP A 71 1.27 11.08 0.55
C ASP A 71 1.46 12.13 1.64
N LEU A 72 0.40 12.44 2.41
CA LEU A 72 0.45 13.38 3.54
C LEU A 72 0.50 12.66 4.90
N ALA A 73 -0.38 11.68 5.10
CA ALA A 73 -0.46 10.85 6.29
C ALA A 73 0.38 9.58 6.10
N ILE A 74 1.66 9.68 6.46
CA ILE A 74 2.62 8.58 6.38
C ILE A 74 2.33 7.54 7.47
N ASP A 75 2.38 6.26 7.13
CA ASP A 75 1.91 5.14 7.96
C ASP A 75 2.90 4.73 9.09
N VAL A 76 3.31 5.69 9.91
CA VAL A 76 4.22 5.47 11.06
C VAL A 76 3.50 4.83 12.25
N ASP A 77 2.23 5.18 12.50
CA ASP A 77 1.45 4.60 13.58
C ASP A 77 0.77 3.29 13.14
N GLU A 78 1.28 2.17 13.67
CA GLU A 78 0.80 0.83 13.31
C GLU A 78 -0.67 0.60 13.68
N THR A 79 -1.16 1.25 14.73
CA THR A 79 -2.55 1.12 15.16
C THR A 79 -3.47 1.74 14.11
N SER A 80 -3.11 2.91 13.57
CA SER A 80 -3.86 3.63 12.54
C SER A 80 -3.82 2.92 11.22
N PHE A 81 -2.62 2.53 10.76
CA PHE A 81 -2.48 1.76 9.54
C PHE A 81 -3.21 0.41 9.63
N GLY A 82 -3.17 -0.25 10.79
CA GLY A 82 -3.87 -1.50 11.07
C GLY A 82 -5.39 -1.42 10.82
N LEU A 83 -6.00 -0.25 10.98
CA LEU A 83 -7.41 -0.03 10.67
C LEU A 83 -7.71 -0.27 9.18
N LEU A 84 -6.85 0.23 8.29
CA LEU A 84 -6.98 0.10 6.84
C LEU A 84 -6.52 -1.27 6.36
N ASN A 85 -5.34 -1.71 6.81
CA ASN A 85 -4.76 -2.97 6.37
C ASN A 85 -5.60 -4.18 6.80
N GLY A 86 -6.17 -4.15 8.01
CA GLY A 86 -7.09 -5.18 8.49
C GLY A 86 -8.32 -5.32 7.59
N LEU A 87 -8.97 -4.20 7.25
CA LEU A 87 -10.10 -4.19 6.32
C LEU A 87 -9.69 -4.64 4.92
N ASN A 88 -8.56 -4.16 4.42
CA ASN A 88 -8.01 -4.56 3.13
C ASN A 88 -7.86 -6.09 3.02
N CYS A 89 -7.24 -6.72 4.01
CA CYS A 89 -7.10 -8.17 4.06
C CYS A 89 -8.45 -8.90 4.09
N VAL A 90 -9.47 -8.36 4.77
CA VAL A 90 -10.82 -8.93 4.74
C VAL A 90 -11.41 -8.88 3.33
N ILE A 91 -11.29 -7.74 2.65
CA ILE A 91 -11.79 -7.56 1.28
C ILE A 91 -11.09 -8.51 0.32
N LEU A 92 -9.76 -8.58 0.35
CA LEU A 92 -8.98 -9.47 -0.53
C LEU A 92 -9.30 -10.95 -0.29
N ARG A 93 -9.47 -11.36 0.97
CA ARG A 93 -9.92 -12.72 1.31
C ARG A 93 -11.30 -13.02 0.73
N ARG A 94 -12.22 -12.06 0.81
CA ARG A 94 -13.56 -12.23 0.24
C ARG A 94 -13.48 -12.37 -1.27
N ILE A 95 -12.74 -11.52 -1.97
CA ILE A 95 -12.57 -11.59 -3.44
C ILE A 95 -12.03 -12.97 -3.85
N LEU A 96 -11.02 -13.50 -3.14
CA LEU A 96 -10.44 -14.82 -3.42
C LEU A 96 -11.28 -16.00 -2.92
N GLY A 97 -12.31 -15.79 -2.10
CA GLY A 97 -13.08 -16.87 -1.49
C GLY A 97 -12.31 -17.68 -0.44
N VAL A 98 -11.28 -17.11 0.20
CA VAL A 98 -10.44 -17.82 1.18
C VAL A 98 -10.75 -17.44 2.63
N GLY A 99 -10.55 -18.38 3.55
CA GLY A 99 -10.85 -18.19 4.98
C GLY A 99 -9.88 -17.27 5.72
N LYS A 100 -10.26 -16.86 6.94
CA LYS A 100 -9.46 -15.96 7.81
C LYS A 100 -8.05 -16.47 8.16
N ARG A 101 -7.80 -17.77 8.04
CA ARG A 101 -6.50 -18.41 8.32
C ARG A 101 -5.55 -18.40 7.11
N SER A 102 -5.99 -17.89 5.95
CA SER A 102 -5.12 -17.79 4.77
C SER A 102 -3.95 -16.84 5.02
N GLY A 103 -2.80 -17.21 4.45
CA GLY A 103 -1.58 -16.42 4.54
C GLY A 103 -1.72 -15.12 3.76
N ILE A 104 -1.26 -14.01 4.35
CA ILE A 104 -1.35 -12.68 3.74
C ILE A 104 -0.61 -12.59 2.39
N PRO A 105 0.62 -13.13 2.23
CA PRO A 105 1.34 -13.07 0.95
C PRO A 105 0.58 -13.73 -0.21
N GLN A 106 -0.21 -14.76 0.08
CA GLN A 106 -1.04 -15.47 -0.90
C GLN A 106 -2.10 -14.51 -1.48
N LEU A 107 -2.72 -13.68 -0.63
CA LEU A 107 -3.72 -12.71 -1.09
C LEU A 107 -3.16 -11.79 -2.18
N TYR A 108 -1.90 -11.38 -2.01
CA TYR A 108 -1.21 -10.52 -2.96
C TYR A 108 -0.73 -11.28 -4.19
N SER A 109 -0.11 -12.46 -4.01
CA SER A 109 0.41 -13.25 -5.13
C SER A 109 -0.67 -13.73 -6.09
N GLU A 110 -1.84 -14.08 -5.57
CA GLU A 110 -2.95 -14.64 -6.33
C GLU A 110 -3.73 -13.56 -7.10
N LEU A 111 -3.96 -12.40 -6.48
CA LEU A 111 -4.69 -11.29 -7.12
C LEU A 111 -3.77 -10.37 -7.94
N GLY A 112 -2.45 -10.45 -7.76
CA GLY A 112 -1.52 -9.47 -8.33
C GLY A 112 -1.75 -8.06 -7.78
N ILE A 113 -2.15 -7.96 -6.51
CA ILE A 113 -2.33 -6.68 -5.81
C ILE A 113 -1.14 -6.45 -4.90
N TYR A 114 -0.57 -5.25 -4.93
CA TYR A 114 0.55 -4.91 -4.07
C TYR A 114 0.06 -4.74 -2.62
N PRO A 115 0.88 -5.11 -1.60
CA PRO A 115 0.55 -4.86 -0.21
C PRO A 115 0.20 -3.38 0.02
N LEU A 116 -0.84 -3.11 0.83
CA LEU A 116 -1.35 -1.75 1.02
C LEU A 116 -0.25 -0.79 1.50
N ARG A 117 0.58 -1.23 2.46
CA ARG A 117 1.73 -0.45 2.98
C ARG A 117 2.68 -0.02 1.86
N VAL A 118 2.96 -0.94 0.93
CA VAL A 118 3.88 -0.69 -0.18
C VAL A 118 3.26 0.27 -1.19
N ARG A 119 1.97 0.13 -1.51
CA ARG A 119 1.28 1.08 -2.41
C ARG A 119 1.25 2.49 -1.83
N ARG A 120 0.96 2.62 -0.53
CA ARG A 120 0.97 3.91 0.17
C ARG A 120 2.38 4.51 0.24
N ALA A 121 3.39 3.71 0.52
CA ALA A 121 4.79 4.15 0.48
C ALA A 121 5.25 4.59 -0.92
N LEU A 122 4.85 3.88 -1.99
CA LEU A 122 5.14 4.27 -3.37
C LEU A 122 4.53 5.63 -3.71
N LEU A 123 3.31 5.91 -3.25
CA LEU A 123 2.64 7.19 -3.46
C LEU A 123 3.36 8.33 -2.71
N ALA A 124 3.80 8.08 -1.48
CA ALA A 124 4.62 9.04 -0.72
C ALA A 124 5.98 9.31 -1.40
N LEU A 125 6.67 8.28 -1.89
CA LEU A 125 7.92 8.43 -2.65
C LEU A 125 7.72 9.19 -3.96
N ARG A 126 6.61 8.96 -4.66
CA ARG A 126 6.28 9.71 -5.87
C ARG A 126 6.04 11.19 -5.54
N TYR A 127 5.36 11.49 -4.44
CA TYR A 127 5.17 12.87 -4.00
C TYR A 127 6.49 13.52 -3.56
N LEU A 128 7.38 12.79 -2.89
CA LEU A 128 8.74 13.25 -2.59
C LEU A 128 9.49 13.61 -3.87
N GLY A 129 9.44 12.77 -4.91
CA GLY A 129 10.01 13.08 -6.23
C GLY A 129 9.45 14.38 -6.83
N TYR A 130 8.14 14.60 -6.73
CA TYR A 130 7.51 15.86 -7.13
C TYR A 130 8.06 17.06 -6.33
N LEU A 131 8.19 16.95 -5.00
CA LEU A 131 8.71 18.01 -4.15
C LEU A 131 10.17 18.35 -4.50
N VAL A 132 10.97 17.35 -4.85
CA VAL A 132 12.39 17.50 -5.20
C VAL A 132 12.56 18.17 -6.55
N ALA A 133 11.63 17.93 -7.49
CA ALA A 133 11.61 18.60 -8.78
C ALA A 133 11.21 20.09 -8.72
N GLN A 134 10.66 20.56 -7.59
CA GLN A 134 10.22 21.95 -7.48
C GLN A 134 11.41 22.93 -7.31
N PRO A 135 11.30 24.16 -7.84
CA PRO A 135 12.28 25.22 -7.57
C PRO A 135 12.42 25.51 -6.07
N GLU A 136 13.61 25.95 -5.63
CA GLU A 136 13.86 26.29 -4.22
C GLU A 136 12.98 27.43 -3.69
N SER A 137 12.49 28.30 -4.58
CA SER A 137 11.54 29.35 -4.22
C SER A 137 10.15 28.83 -3.90
N HIS A 138 9.79 27.62 -4.36
CA HIS A 138 8.46 27.03 -4.20
C HIS A 138 8.20 26.64 -2.75
N LEU A 139 7.03 26.97 -2.21
CA LEU A 139 6.69 26.75 -0.79
C LEU A 139 6.80 25.28 -0.37
N ALA A 140 6.39 24.35 -1.24
CA ALA A 140 6.48 22.92 -0.94
C ALA A 140 7.95 22.42 -0.88
N ARG A 141 8.85 23.01 -1.69
CA ARG A 141 10.29 22.70 -1.64
C ARG A 141 10.91 23.23 -0.34
N LYS A 142 10.54 24.45 0.07
CA LYS A 142 10.94 25.03 1.36
C LYS A 142 10.46 24.18 2.54
N ALA A 143 9.20 23.73 2.52
CA ALA A 143 8.66 22.85 3.55
C ALA A 143 9.42 21.50 3.63
N LEU A 144 9.88 20.97 2.50
CA LEU A 144 10.72 19.77 2.49
C LEU A 144 12.09 20.02 3.13
N PHE A 145 12.74 21.16 2.86
CA PHE A 145 13.99 21.54 3.55
C PHE A 145 13.79 21.64 5.06
N GLU A 146 12.71 22.27 5.53
CA GLU A 146 12.40 22.34 6.96
C GLU A 146 12.13 20.95 7.55
N ALA A 147 11.45 20.07 6.81
CA ALA A 147 11.22 18.69 7.26
C ALA A 147 12.55 17.90 7.39
N ASP A 148 13.51 18.10 6.49
CA ASP A 148 14.83 17.48 6.60
C ASP A 148 15.66 18.08 7.74
N HIS A 149 15.57 19.40 7.96
CA HIS A 149 16.19 20.06 9.11
C HIS A 149 15.65 19.52 10.44
N LEU A 150 14.33 19.35 10.57
CA LEU A 150 13.71 18.72 11.75
C LEU A 150 14.21 17.29 11.95
N ARG A 151 14.26 16.49 10.88
CA ARG A 151 14.75 15.10 10.93
C ARG A 151 16.20 15.04 11.41
N SER A 152 17.06 15.92 10.88
CA SER A 152 18.49 15.99 11.21
C SER A 152 18.73 16.39 12.67
N ASN A 153 17.81 17.15 13.27
CA ASN A 153 17.80 17.51 14.69
C ASN A 153 17.07 16.50 15.58
N GLY A 154 16.65 15.34 15.05
CA GLY A 154 15.99 14.29 15.83
C GLY A 154 14.52 14.56 16.15
N HIS A 155 13.88 15.51 15.46
CA HIS A 155 12.46 15.80 15.61
C HIS A 155 11.61 15.05 14.57
N SER A 156 10.35 14.78 14.91
CA SER A 156 9.38 14.19 13.99
C SER A 156 9.11 15.14 12.82
N SER A 157 9.13 14.59 11.60
CA SER A 157 8.86 15.34 10.37
C SER A 157 8.35 14.40 9.29
N TRP A 158 7.63 14.95 8.32
CA TRP A 158 7.11 14.18 7.18
C TRP A 158 8.21 13.41 6.43
N PHE A 159 9.40 14.01 6.26
CA PHE A 159 10.54 13.35 5.61
C PHE A 159 11.16 12.25 6.48
N GLY A 160 11.23 12.46 7.80
CA GLY A 160 11.62 11.43 8.77
C GLY A 160 10.65 10.25 8.80
N ASP A 161 9.36 10.53 8.70
CA ASP A 161 8.30 9.52 8.67
C ASP A 161 8.42 8.59 7.47
N ILE A 162 8.80 9.10 6.29
CA ILE A 162 9.09 8.26 5.12
C ILE A 162 10.26 7.31 5.41
N ALA A 163 11.35 7.82 6.01
CA ALA A 163 12.51 7.00 6.36
C ALA A 163 12.13 5.89 7.34
N ILE A 164 11.29 6.19 8.33
CA ILE A 164 10.74 5.22 9.29
C ILE A 164 9.92 4.16 8.56
N VAL A 165 8.96 4.54 7.73
CA VAL A 165 8.11 3.60 7.01
C VAL A 165 8.91 2.69 6.08
N LEU A 166 9.92 3.22 5.39
CA LEU A 166 10.78 2.39 4.53
C LEU A 166 11.56 1.36 5.35
N ARG A 167 12.15 1.77 6.47
CA ARG A 167 12.92 0.89 7.37
C ARG A 167 12.06 -0.20 7.99
N ASP A 168 10.82 0.13 8.36
CA ASP A 168 9.92 -0.76 9.10
C ASP A 168 9.14 -1.73 8.18
N LEU A 169 9.43 -1.74 6.86
CA LEU A 169 8.89 -2.74 5.94
C LEU A 169 9.42 -4.14 6.29
N PRO A 170 8.65 -5.22 6.01
CA PRO A 170 9.02 -6.58 6.37
C PRO A 170 10.14 -7.19 5.50
N PHE A 171 10.84 -6.36 4.74
CA PHE A 171 11.92 -6.72 3.83
C PHE A 171 12.90 -5.57 3.70
N ALA A 172 14.14 -5.90 3.34
CA ALA A 172 15.20 -4.90 3.21
C ALA A 172 14.84 -3.87 2.12
N THR A 173 14.90 -2.60 2.49
CA THR A 173 14.74 -1.46 1.60
C THR A 173 15.96 -0.56 1.68
N PRO A 174 16.25 0.21 0.61
CA PRO A 174 17.24 1.28 0.70
C PRO A 174 16.86 2.30 1.76
N THR A 175 17.85 2.70 2.56
CA THR A 175 17.73 3.84 3.46
C THR A 175 17.46 5.10 2.64
N LEU A 176 16.54 5.94 3.13
CA LEU A 176 16.29 7.25 2.56
C LEU A 176 17.51 8.16 2.78
N PRO A 177 18.20 8.64 1.74
CA PRO A 177 19.41 9.42 1.90
C PRO A 177 19.10 10.84 2.45
N PRO A 178 20.13 11.62 2.81
CA PRO A 178 20.01 13.04 3.07
C PRO A 178 19.32 13.78 1.91
N LEU A 179 18.57 14.85 2.21
CA LEU A 179 17.88 15.61 1.16
C LEU A 179 18.85 16.21 0.13
N ALA A 180 20.07 16.56 0.55
CA ALA A 180 21.12 17.10 -0.31
C ALA A 180 21.52 16.16 -1.45
N ASP A 181 21.48 14.84 -1.21
CA ASP A 181 21.85 13.82 -2.19
C ASP A 181 20.65 13.33 -3.02
N LEU A 182 19.45 13.80 -2.68
CA LEU A 182 18.20 13.26 -3.21
C LEU A 182 17.84 13.97 -4.52
N THR A 183 17.77 13.20 -5.60
CA THR A 183 17.36 13.65 -6.93
C THR A 183 16.05 12.99 -7.36
N VAL A 184 15.41 13.53 -8.40
CA VAL A 184 14.19 12.92 -8.98
C VAL A 184 14.48 11.49 -9.45
N ALA A 185 15.61 11.27 -10.13
CA ALA A 185 16.03 9.95 -10.58
C ALA A 185 16.25 8.98 -9.41
N LEU A 186 16.82 9.46 -8.30
CA LEU A 186 16.99 8.63 -7.11
C LEU A 186 15.63 8.26 -6.47
N CYS A 187 14.66 9.17 -6.45
CA CYS A 187 13.29 8.86 -6.01
C CYS A 187 12.63 7.77 -6.89
N GLU A 188 12.87 7.77 -8.20
CA GLU A 188 12.40 6.74 -9.11
C GLU A 188 13.11 5.40 -8.85
N GLU A 189 14.43 5.42 -8.64
CA GLU A 189 15.20 4.23 -8.28
C GLU A 189 14.72 3.62 -6.96
N LEU A 190 14.46 4.44 -5.93
CA LEU A 190 13.90 3.99 -4.66
C LEU A 190 12.54 3.31 -4.84
N GLN A 191 11.68 3.86 -5.70
CA GLN A 191 10.40 3.24 -6.04
C GLN A 191 10.60 1.87 -6.70
N ASP A 192 11.49 1.77 -7.69
CA ASP A 192 11.72 0.50 -8.40
C ASP A 192 12.39 -0.56 -7.53
N ARG A 193 13.31 -0.15 -6.65
CA ARG A 193 13.88 -1.02 -5.62
C ARG A 193 12.80 -1.52 -4.66
N LEU A 194 11.95 -0.64 -4.16
CA LEU A 194 10.82 -1.01 -3.30
C LEU A 194 9.91 -2.05 -3.97
N LYS A 195 9.58 -1.87 -5.26
CA LYS A 195 8.79 -2.86 -6.03
C LYS A 195 9.51 -4.21 -6.14
N ARG A 196 10.82 -4.22 -6.40
CA ARG A 196 11.62 -5.46 -6.52
C ARG A 196 11.71 -6.20 -5.20
N SER A 197 12.14 -5.53 -4.13
CA SER A 197 12.27 -6.14 -2.79
C SER A 197 10.95 -6.68 -2.27
N MET A 198 9.84 -5.99 -2.54
CA MET A 198 8.50 -6.47 -2.19
C MET A 198 8.14 -7.76 -2.95
N LYS A 199 8.44 -7.85 -4.26
CA LYS A 199 8.19 -9.07 -5.05
C LYS A 199 9.00 -10.25 -4.53
N GLU A 200 10.29 -10.03 -4.25
CA GLU A 200 11.19 -11.03 -3.65
C GLU A 200 10.67 -11.50 -2.28
N TRP A 201 10.22 -10.57 -1.44
CA TRP A 201 9.62 -10.87 -0.14
C TRP A 201 8.34 -11.71 -0.25
N ILE A 202 7.44 -11.41 -1.19
CA ILE A 202 6.23 -12.23 -1.39
C ILE A 202 6.62 -13.65 -1.78
N VAL A 203 7.57 -13.77 -2.70
CA VAL A 203 8.06 -15.06 -3.18
C VAL A 203 8.70 -15.86 -2.04
N SER A 204 9.65 -15.29 -1.31
CA SER A 204 10.31 -15.97 -0.19
C SER A 204 9.33 -16.31 0.94
N SER A 205 8.35 -15.43 1.19
CA SER A 205 7.32 -15.68 2.19
C SER A 205 6.42 -16.85 1.80
N ILE A 206 6.09 -17.03 0.51
CA ILE A 206 5.30 -18.16 0.04
C ILE A 206 6.10 -19.45 0.14
N GLU A 207 7.35 -19.49 -0.34
CA GLU A 207 8.19 -20.70 -0.25
C GLU A 207 8.46 -21.14 1.19
N GLY A 208 8.48 -20.20 2.13
CA GLY A 208 8.63 -20.50 3.55
C GLY A 208 7.36 -21.01 4.25
N MET A 209 6.20 -20.99 3.58
CA MET A 209 4.90 -21.33 4.20
C MET A 209 4.54 -22.80 4.04
N VAL A 210 4.62 -23.55 5.12
CA VAL A 210 4.18 -24.97 5.17
C VAL A 210 2.72 -25.17 4.75
N SER A 211 1.86 -24.16 4.94
CA SER A 211 0.41 -24.27 4.67
C SER A 211 0.01 -24.16 3.20
N VAL A 212 0.93 -23.82 2.28
CA VAL A 212 0.62 -23.64 0.84
C VAL A 212 1.62 -24.32 -0.09
N PRO A 213 1.80 -25.65 0.03
CA PRO A 213 2.76 -26.37 -0.80
C PRO A 213 2.45 -26.26 -2.30
N LEU A 214 1.18 -26.06 -2.68
CA LEU A 214 0.76 -25.91 -4.08
C LEU A 214 1.22 -24.59 -4.71
N LEU A 215 1.63 -23.61 -3.91
CA LEU A 215 2.12 -22.32 -4.40
C LEU A 215 3.66 -22.29 -4.52
N HIS A 216 4.36 -23.30 -4.00
CA HIS A 216 5.82 -23.38 -4.03
C HIS A 216 6.34 -23.67 -5.43
N GLY A 217 7.44 -23.03 -5.80
CA GLY A 217 8.11 -23.24 -7.10
C GLY A 217 7.25 -22.93 -8.33
N ARG A 218 6.08 -22.30 -8.15
CA ARG A 218 5.08 -22.13 -9.22
C ARG A 218 5.62 -21.26 -10.35
N LEU A 219 5.40 -21.73 -11.57
CA LEU A 219 5.65 -21.01 -12.82
C LEU A 219 4.32 -20.63 -13.47
N GLU A 220 4.23 -19.40 -13.96
CA GLU A 220 3.09 -18.95 -14.74
C GLU A 220 3.29 -19.25 -16.22
N PRO A 221 2.25 -19.75 -16.90
CA PRO A 221 2.28 -19.94 -18.34
C PRO A 221 2.43 -18.59 -19.05
N LYS A 222 3.13 -18.61 -20.18
CA LYS A 222 3.20 -17.49 -21.12
C LYS A 222 2.57 -17.90 -22.44
N GLU A 223 2.02 -16.93 -23.16
CA GLU A 223 1.52 -17.15 -24.53
C GLU A 223 2.67 -17.65 -25.42
N ASP A 224 3.84 -17.01 -25.31
CA ASP A 224 5.07 -17.41 -25.99
C ASP A 224 6.22 -17.68 -24.99
N GLY A 225 6.85 -18.85 -25.15
CA GLY A 225 8.07 -19.23 -24.44
C GLY A 225 7.86 -20.03 -23.15
N ASN A 226 8.96 -20.24 -22.42
CA ASN A 226 8.94 -21.06 -21.22
C ASN A 226 8.18 -20.40 -20.05
N PRO A 227 7.46 -21.18 -19.22
CA PRO A 227 6.84 -20.68 -18.01
C PRO A 227 7.83 -19.95 -17.11
N GLN A 228 7.39 -18.86 -16.48
CA GLN A 228 8.24 -18.03 -15.63
C GLN A 228 7.69 -17.81 -14.25
N ARG A 229 8.57 -17.62 -13.28
CA ARG A 229 8.18 -17.29 -11.91
C ARG A 229 7.70 -15.84 -11.84
N ILE A 230 6.40 -15.65 -11.56
CA ILE A 230 5.80 -14.32 -11.39
C ILE A 230 5.32 -14.18 -9.94
N ALA A 231 5.90 -13.22 -9.23
CA ALA A 231 5.56 -12.95 -7.82
C ALA A 231 4.12 -12.47 -7.64
N LEU A 232 3.66 -11.61 -8.55
CA LEU A 232 2.38 -10.92 -8.50
C LEU A 232 1.74 -10.93 -9.89
N CYS A 233 0.67 -11.69 -10.04
CA CYS A 233 -0.24 -11.61 -11.17
C CYS A 233 -1.62 -12.09 -10.72
N GLN A 234 -2.65 -11.68 -11.44
CA GLN A 234 -3.92 -12.39 -11.33
C GLN A 234 -3.72 -13.74 -11.98
N ARG A 235 -3.91 -14.82 -11.21
CA ARG A 235 -3.69 -16.17 -11.72
C ARG A 235 -4.80 -16.56 -12.69
N HIS A 236 -4.42 -17.29 -13.73
CA HIS A 236 -5.28 -17.68 -14.84
C HIS A 236 -6.40 -18.66 -14.47
N TYR A 237 -6.29 -19.33 -13.32
CA TYR A 237 -7.27 -20.31 -12.82
C TYR A 237 -8.28 -19.73 -11.83
N LEU A 238 -8.20 -18.42 -11.53
CA LEU A 238 -9.13 -17.74 -10.61
C LEU A 238 -10.42 -17.34 -11.31
#